data_AF-A0A1G8ZJ84-F1
#
_entry.id   AF-A0A1G8ZJ84-F1
#
_cell.length_a   1.000
_cell.length_b   1.000
_cell.length_c   1.000
_cell.angle_alpha   90.00
_cell.angle_beta   90.00
_cell.angle_gamma   90.00
#
_symmetry.space_group_name_H-M   'P 1'
#
loop_
_entity.id
_entity.type
_entity.pdbx_description
1 polymer ?
#
loop_
_entity_poly.entity_id
_entity_poly.type
_entity_poly.pdbx_seq_one_letter_code
_entity_poly.pdbx_strand_id
1 'polypeptide(L)'
;MALGLVYFVFLPSMLTTPLAGRVARRFGPASGIVLTLGIAIAGLLALLTPNLPIVLAGMALIAIGTFLAQAITTGHVSRVAARDKAAASGIYLASYYSGGLVGSFVLGQVYDRLGWTTCVIVLVAALIAATIIARPLTAPRV
;
A
#
# COMPACT_ATOMS: atom_id res chain seq x y z
N MET A 1 16.51 -20.88 10.09
CA MET A 1 16.32 -19.92 11.21
C MET A 1 16.54 -18.45 10.84
N ALA A 2 17.37 -18.10 9.84
CA ALA A 2 17.64 -16.70 9.46
C ALA A 2 16.59 -16.02 8.56
N LEU A 3 15.73 -16.77 7.83
CA LEU A 3 14.72 -16.19 6.92
C LEU A 3 13.71 -15.28 7.64
N GLY A 4 13.43 -15.53 8.92
CA GLY A 4 12.56 -14.68 9.73
C GLY A 4 13.08 -13.26 9.90
N LEU A 5 14.40 -13.04 9.79
CA LEU A 5 15.01 -11.71 9.89
C LEU A 5 14.57 -10.79 8.75
N VAL A 6 14.10 -11.34 7.62
CA VAL A 6 13.55 -10.53 6.52
C VAL A 6 12.30 -9.78 6.97
N TYR A 7 11.53 -10.27 7.94
CA TYR A 7 10.36 -9.56 8.46
C TYR A 7 10.70 -8.27 9.22
N PHE A 8 11.98 -8.03 9.56
CA PHE A 8 12.40 -6.76 10.15
C PHE A 8 12.22 -5.58 9.17
N VAL A 9 12.07 -5.82 7.87
CA VAL A 9 11.71 -4.79 6.88
C VAL A 9 10.35 -4.13 7.17
N PHE A 10 9.51 -4.73 8.01
CA PHE A 10 8.25 -4.13 8.46
C PHE A 10 8.43 -3.13 9.62
N LEU A 11 9.54 -3.15 10.36
CA LEU A 11 9.74 -2.22 11.49
C LEU A 11 9.64 -0.73 11.10
N PRO A 12 10.24 -0.28 9.98
CA PRO A 12 10.07 1.10 9.52
C PRO A 12 8.60 1.45 9.25
N SER A 13 7.79 0.50 8.76
CA SER A 13 6.36 0.73 8.50
C SER A 13 5.58 0.98 9.80
N MET A 14 5.92 0.30 10.91
CA MET A 14 5.30 0.54 12.22
C MET A 14 5.56 1.97 12.71
N LEU A 15 6.77 2.49 12.51
CA LEU A 15 7.14 3.85 12.92
C LEU A 15 6.53 4.92 12.01
N THR A 16 6.32 4.61 10.73
CA THR A 16 5.82 5.56 9.74
C THR A 16 4.30 5.61 9.67
N THR A 17 3.59 4.53 9.96
CA THR A 17 2.10 4.47 9.90
C THR A 17 1.41 5.57 10.72
N PRO A 18 1.85 5.93 11.94
CA PRO A 18 1.28 7.06 12.71
C PRO A 18 1.44 8.42 12.01
N LEU A 19 2.39 8.56 11.07
CA LEU A 19 2.58 9.78 10.28
C LEU A 19 1.50 9.97 9.22
N ALA A 20 0.73 8.94 8.89
CA ALA A 20 -0.34 8.99 7.89
C ALA A 20 -1.31 10.16 8.12
N GLY A 21 -1.69 10.40 9.39
CA GLY A 21 -2.57 11.52 9.74
C GLY A 21 -1.94 12.89 9.44
N ARG A 22 -0.62 13.05 9.66
CA ARG A 22 0.11 14.29 9.32
C ARG A 22 0.22 14.47 7.81
N VAL A 23 0.55 13.41 7.08
CA VAL A 23 0.64 13.43 5.60
C VAL A 23 -0.71 13.81 4.99
N ALA A 24 -1.80 13.17 5.44
CA ALA A 24 -3.14 13.45 4.95
C ALA A 24 -3.64 14.87 5.27
N ARG A 25 -3.23 15.44 6.42
CA ARG A 25 -3.56 16.84 6.75
C ARG A 25 -2.75 17.84 5.92
N ARG A 26 -1.48 17.56 5.66
CA ARG A 26 -0.59 18.48 4.93
C ARG A 26 -0.83 18.48 3.43
N PHE A 27 -1.04 17.31 2.83
CA PHE A 27 -1.14 17.16 1.36
C PHE A 27 -2.55 16.84 0.88
N GLY A 28 -3.49 16.56 1.79
CA GLY A 28 -4.81 16.01 1.47
C GLY A 28 -4.78 14.49 1.27
N PRO A 29 -5.95 13.82 1.30
CA PRO A 29 -6.04 12.37 1.18
C PRO A 29 -5.57 11.84 -0.18
N ALA A 30 -6.01 12.46 -1.29
CA ALA A 30 -5.61 12.05 -2.65
C ALA A 30 -4.09 12.12 -2.87
N SER A 31 -3.51 13.31 -2.69
CA SER A 31 -2.06 13.51 -2.90
C SER A 31 -1.22 12.70 -1.91
N GLY A 32 -1.71 12.52 -0.67
CA GLY A 32 -1.08 11.65 0.32
C GLY A 32 -0.97 10.20 -0.15
N ILE A 33 -2.09 9.63 -0.66
CA ILE A 33 -2.11 8.27 -1.22
C ILE A 33 -1.18 8.17 -2.43
N VAL A 34 -1.22 9.13 -3.36
CA VAL A 34 -0.35 9.13 -4.54
C VAL A 34 1.12 9.12 -4.16
N LEU A 35 1.53 9.97 -3.21
CA LEU A 35 2.91 10.04 -2.73
C LEU A 35 3.36 8.71 -2.10
N THR A 36 2.53 8.13 -1.22
CA THR A 36 2.88 6.91 -0.49
C THR A 36 2.89 5.69 -1.40
N LEU A 37 1.99 5.61 -2.39
CA LEU A 37 2.03 4.57 -3.41
C LEU A 37 3.23 4.75 -4.35
N GLY A 38 3.68 5.98 -4.62
CA GLY A 38 4.93 6.25 -5.33
C GLY A 38 6.15 5.65 -4.62
N ILE A 39 6.20 5.73 -3.29
CA ILE A 39 7.25 5.08 -2.47
C ILE A 39 7.19 3.55 -2.64
N ALA A 40 5.99 2.96 -2.62
CA ALA A 40 5.83 1.53 -2.82
C ALA A 40 6.24 1.08 -4.24
N ILE A 41 5.94 1.87 -5.27
CA ILE A 41 6.38 1.60 -6.65
C ILE A 41 7.91 1.62 -6.74
N ALA A 42 8.57 2.62 -6.15
CA ALA A 42 10.03 2.67 -6.11
C ALA A 42 10.63 1.42 -5.41
N GLY A 43 9.99 0.96 -4.33
CA GLY A 43 10.36 -0.28 -3.66
C GLY A 43 10.18 -1.51 -4.56
N LEU A 44 9.07 -1.62 -5.29
CA LEU A 44 8.84 -2.72 -6.25
C LEU A 44 9.89 -2.78 -7.36
N LEU A 45 10.37 -1.64 -7.86
CA LEU A 45 11.43 -1.62 -8.86
C LEU A 45 12.77 -2.12 -8.30
N ALA A 46 13.06 -1.84 -7.02
CA ALA A 46 14.26 -2.35 -6.35
C ALA A 46 14.29 -3.89 -6.27
N LEU A 47 13.13 -4.54 -6.21
CA LEU A 47 12.99 -6.01 -6.20
C LEU A 47 13.41 -6.70 -7.51
N LEU A 48 13.65 -5.95 -8.59
CA LEU A 48 14.20 -6.49 -9.85
C LEU A 48 15.73 -6.66 -9.79
N THR A 49 16.38 -6.14 -8.75
CA THR A 49 17.82 -6.21 -8.59
C THR A 49 18.22 -7.52 -7.92
N PRO A 50 19.33 -8.18 -8.32
CA PRO A 50 19.84 -9.38 -7.63
C PRO A 50 20.53 -9.07 -6.28
N ASN A 51 20.69 -7.79 -5.93
CA ASN A 51 21.41 -7.34 -4.74
C ASN A 51 20.50 -7.39 -3.51
N LEU A 52 20.82 -8.29 -2.57
CA LEU A 52 20.02 -8.55 -1.38
C LEU A 52 19.76 -7.29 -0.51
N PRO A 53 20.77 -6.49 -0.13
CA PRO A 53 20.53 -5.20 0.54
C PRO A 53 19.51 -4.29 -0.15
N ILE A 54 19.56 -4.20 -1.49
CA ILE A 54 18.62 -3.38 -2.28
C ILE A 54 17.20 -3.97 -2.23
N VAL A 55 17.08 -5.29 -2.32
CA VAL A 55 15.79 -5.99 -2.20
C VAL A 55 15.18 -5.75 -0.82
N LEU A 56 15.97 -5.86 0.26
CA LEU A 56 15.50 -5.62 1.63
C LEU A 56 15.04 -4.16 1.83
N ALA A 57 15.79 -3.20 1.30
CA ALA A 57 15.38 -1.80 1.29
C ALA A 57 14.08 -1.61 0.49
N GLY A 58 13.96 -2.25 -0.68
CA GLY A 58 12.76 -2.24 -1.51
C GLY A 58 11.53 -2.79 -0.78
N MET A 59 11.67 -3.91 -0.09
CA MET A 59 10.61 -4.49 0.75
C MET A 59 10.17 -3.53 1.86
N ALA A 60 11.12 -2.84 2.51
CA ALA A 60 10.80 -1.83 3.52
C ALA A 60 10.04 -0.64 2.92
N LEU A 61 10.42 -0.16 1.73
CA LEU A 61 9.70 0.91 1.03
C LEU A 61 8.29 0.50 0.63
N ILE A 62 8.11 -0.74 0.15
CA ILE A 62 6.78 -1.30 -0.15
C ILE A 62 5.92 -1.30 1.12
N ALA A 63 6.44 -1.81 2.23
CA ALA A 63 5.74 -1.85 3.51
C ALA A 63 5.36 -0.43 3.98
N ILE A 64 6.30 0.52 3.98
CA ILE A 64 6.05 1.92 4.34
C ILE A 64 4.94 2.53 3.47
N GLY A 65 5.08 2.44 2.14
CA GLY A 65 4.17 3.08 1.21
C GLY A 65 2.75 2.52 1.26
N THR A 66 2.62 1.20 1.34
CA THR A 66 1.31 0.52 1.39
C THR A 66 0.60 0.72 2.73
N PHE A 67 1.31 0.63 3.86
CA PHE A 67 0.73 0.84 5.19
C PHE A 67 0.31 2.30 5.40
N LEU A 68 1.12 3.26 4.94
CA LEU A 68 0.74 4.67 4.94
C LEU A 68 -0.51 4.92 4.09
N ALA A 69 -0.56 4.39 2.85
CA ALA A 69 -1.73 4.52 1.99
C ALA A 69 -2.99 3.93 2.63
N GLN A 70 -2.87 2.75 3.23
CA GLN A 70 -3.96 2.09 3.95
C GLN A 70 -4.44 2.97 5.12
N ALA A 71 -3.52 3.48 5.95
CA ALA A 71 -3.88 4.32 7.09
C ALA A 71 -4.53 5.66 6.68
N ILE A 72 -4.05 6.29 5.60
CA ILE A 72 -4.68 7.50 5.03
C ILE A 72 -6.10 7.17 4.56
N THR A 73 -6.28 6.06 3.85
CA THR A 73 -7.56 5.66 3.27
C THR A 73 -8.58 5.30 4.33
N THR A 74 -8.24 4.44 5.30
CA THR A 74 -9.12 4.11 6.42
C THR A 74 -9.49 5.37 7.22
N GLY A 75 -8.52 6.24 7.49
CA GLY A 75 -8.76 7.51 8.18
C GLY A 75 -9.60 8.50 7.36
N HIS A 76 -9.63 8.39 6.04
CA HIS A 76 -10.50 9.18 5.18
C HIS A 76 -11.93 8.61 5.18
N VAL A 77 -12.11 7.30 5.04
CA VAL A 77 -13.40 6.60 5.12
C VAL A 77 -14.14 6.94 6.41
N SER A 78 -13.46 6.86 7.56
CA SER A 78 -14.04 7.20 8.87
C SER A 78 -14.41 8.67 9.04
N ARG A 79 -13.81 9.58 8.27
CA ARG A 79 -14.13 11.02 8.29
C ARG A 79 -15.26 11.39 7.33
N VAL A 80 -15.37 10.71 6.19
CA VAL A 80 -16.44 10.92 5.22
C VAL A 80 -17.75 10.28 5.69
N ALA A 81 -17.70 9.19 6.44
CA ALA A 81 -18.88 8.55 7.00
C ALA A 81 -19.62 9.47 7.99
N ALA A 82 -20.80 9.96 7.58
CA ALA A 82 -21.66 10.83 8.38
C ALA A 82 -22.37 10.08 9.53
N ARG A 83 -22.65 8.79 9.33
CA ARG A 83 -23.22 7.86 10.33
C ARG A 83 -22.46 6.53 10.26
N ASP A 84 -22.46 5.78 11.35
CA ASP A 84 -21.94 4.41 11.43
C ASP A 84 -20.51 4.23 10.89
N LYS A 85 -19.58 5.07 11.40
CA LYS A 85 -18.15 5.03 11.04
C LYS A 85 -17.50 3.64 11.17
N ALA A 86 -17.98 2.84 12.14
CA ALA A 86 -17.55 1.47 12.34
C ALA A 86 -17.95 0.57 11.16
N ALA A 87 -19.19 0.67 10.66
CA ALA A 87 -19.65 -0.09 9.50
C ALA A 87 -18.92 0.32 8.22
N ALA A 88 -18.70 1.62 8.01
CA ALA A 88 -17.92 2.12 6.86
C ALA A 88 -16.48 1.59 6.86
N SER A 89 -15.81 1.60 8.02
CA SER A 89 -14.47 1.02 8.19
C SER A 89 -14.49 -0.50 7.97
N GLY A 90 -15.54 -1.18 8.42
CA GLY A 90 -15.74 -2.62 8.21
C GLY A 90 -15.85 -2.99 6.73
N ILE A 91 -16.62 -2.25 5.94
CA ILE A 91 -16.75 -2.45 4.49
C ILE A 91 -15.41 -2.22 3.78
N TYR A 92 -14.68 -1.18 4.18
CA TYR A 92 -13.33 -0.94 3.67
C TYR A 92 -12.40 -2.13 3.96
N LEU A 93 -12.38 -2.62 5.20
CA LEU A 93 -11.50 -3.71 5.60
C LEU A 93 -11.88 -5.04 4.92
N ALA A 94 -13.18 -5.31 4.78
CA ALA A 94 -13.68 -6.45 4.02
C ALA A 94 -13.23 -6.38 2.55
N SER A 95 -13.30 -5.20 1.94
CA SER A 95 -12.81 -4.96 0.57
C SER A 95 -11.29 -5.12 0.47
N TYR A 96 -10.54 -4.61 1.44
CA TYR A 96 -9.08 -4.73 1.51
C TYR A 96 -8.62 -6.18 1.56
N TYR A 97 -9.21 -7.00 2.45
CA TYR A 97 -8.86 -8.41 2.54
C TYR A 97 -9.37 -9.23 1.36
N SER A 98 -10.55 -8.93 0.82
CA SER A 98 -11.06 -9.57 -0.40
C SER A 98 -10.14 -9.33 -1.59
N GLY A 99 -9.69 -8.08 -1.77
CA GLY A 99 -8.69 -7.72 -2.78
C GLY A 99 -7.35 -8.42 -2.54
N GLY A 100 -6.91 -8.53 -1.28
CA GLY A 100 -5.71 -9.28 -0.91
C GLY A 100 -5.79 -10.77 -1.26
N LEU A 101 -6.93 -11.42 -1.05
CA LEU A 101 -7.16 -12.82 -1.41
C LEU A 101 -7.10 -13.01 -2.94
N VAL A 102 -7.87 -12.22 -3.69
CA VAL A 102 -7.89 -12.28 -5.16
C VAL A 102 -6.50 -11.96 -5.73
N GLY A 103 -5.86 -10.90 -5.23
CA GLY A 103 -4.53 -10.49 -5.64
C GLY A 103 -3.48 -11.56 -5.39
N SER A 104 -3.52 -12.21 -4.23
CA SER A 104 -2.59 -13.32 -3.90
C SER A 104 -2.77 -14.51 -4.82
N PHE A 105 -4.03 -14.89 -5.13
CA PHE A 105 -4.31 -15.97 -6.07
C PHE A 105 -3.81 -15.65 -7.48
N VAL A 106 -4.13 -14.47 -7.99
CA VAL A 106 -3.72 -14.01 -9.33
C VAL A 106 -2.20 -13.92 -9.43
N LEU A 107 -1.52 -13.32 -8.45
CA LEU A 107 -0.06 -13.20 -8.46
C LEU A 107 0.65 -14.55 -8.33
N GLY A 108 0.10 -15.49 -7.58
CA GLY A 108 0.62 -16.86 -7.55
C GLY A 108 0.61 -17.50 -8.95
N GLN A 109 -0.52 -17.39 -9.67
CA GLN A 109 -0.61 -17.89 -11.04
C GLN A 109 0.30 -17.16 -12.02
N VAL A 110 0.47 -15.84 -11.87
CA VAL A 110 1.40 -15.04 -12.68
C VAL A 110 2.84 -15.46 -12.42
N TYR A 111 3.20 -15.69 -11.15
CA TYR A 111 4.55 -16.12 -10.79
C TYR A 111 4.90 -17.47 -11.40
N ASP A 112 4.01 -18.46 -11.25
CA ASP A 112 4.26 -19.83 -11.73
C ASP A 112 4.41 -19.90 -13.26
N ARG A 113 3.70 -19.04 -14.00
CA ARG A 113 3.66 -19.09 -15.48
C ARG A 113 4.61 -18.10 -16.15
N LEU A 114 4.80 -16.92 -15.57
CA LEU A 114 5.45 -15.76 -16.20
C LEU A 114 6.62 -15.20 -15.36
N GLY A 115 6.89 -15.79 -14.19
CA GLY A 115 8.02 -15.47 -13.33
C GLY A 115 7.91 -14.14 -12.57
N TRP A 116 8.98 -13.86 -11.82
CA TRP A 116 9.06 -12.76 -10.86
C TRP A 116 8.87 -11.37 -11.48
N THR A 117 9.55 -11.08 -12.58
CA THR A 117 9.51 -9.76 -13.23
C THR A 117 8.08 -9.38 -13.62
N THR A 118 7.29 -10.35 -14.10
CA THR A 118 5.89 -10.13 -14.47
C THR A 118 5.04 -9.81 -13.24
N CYS A 119 5.28 -10.46 -12.10
CA CYS A 119 4.62 -10.11 -10.84
C CYS A 119 4.87 -8.65 -10.44
N VAL A 120 6.13 -8.19 -10.55
CA VAL A 120 6.49 -6.79 -10.24
C VAL A 120 5.74 -5.83 -11.17
N ILE A 121 5.69 -6.11 -12.47
CA ILE A 121 4.98 -5.28 -13.45
C ILE A 121 3.48 -5.20 -13.12
N VAL A 122 2.85 -6.35 -12.84
CA VAL A 122 1.42 -6.42 -12.47
C VAL A 122 1.15 -5.61 -11.20
N LEU A 123 2.01 -5.72 -10.18
CA LEU A 123 1.89 -4.95 -8.95
C LEU A 123 2.06 -3.44 -9.19
N VAL A 124 3.05 -3.02 -9.99
CA VAL A 124 3.24 -1.61 -10.35
C VAL A 124 2.01 -1.08 -11.09
N ALA A 125 1.47 -1.83 -12.06
CA ALA A 125 0.25 -1.45 -12.77
C ALA A 125 -0.95 -1.32 -11.83
N ALA A 126 -1.11 -2.24 -10.87
CA ALA A 126 -2.17 -2.18 -9.86
C ALA A 126 -2.03 -0.94 -8.96
N LEU A 127 -0.80 -0.60 -8.53
CA LEU A 127 -0.55 0.61 -7.74
C LEU A 127 -0.83 1.87 -8.56
N ILE A 128 -0.47 1.92 -9.84
CA ILE A 128 -0.79 3.03 -10.74
C ILE A 128 -2.31 3.17 -10.87
N ALA A 129 -3.05 2.08 -11.08
CA ALA A 129 -4.52 2.11 -11.14
C ALA A 129 -5.11 2.66 -9.83
N ALA A 130 -4.60 2.23 -8.67
CA ALA A 130 -5.00 2.75 -7.38
C ALA A 130 -4.71 4.26 -7.25
N THR A 131 -3.57 4.76 -7.73
CA THR A 131 -3.30 6.21 -7.73
C THR A 131 -4.28 7.00 -8.58
N ILE A 132 -4.71 6.47 -9.72
CA ILE A 132 -5.70 7.11 -10.61
C ILE A 132 -7.06 7.16 -9.91
N ILE A 133 -7.50 6.04 -9.32
CA ILE A 133 -8.77 5.94 -8.59
C ILE A 133 -8.79 6.84 -7.35
N ALA A 134 -7.63 7.11 -6.74
CA ALA A 134 -7.52 7.98 -5.57
C ALA A 134 -7.58 9.48 -5.88
N ARG A 135 -7.36 9.91 -7.13
CA ARG A 135 -7.37 11.33 -7.54
C ARG A 135 -8.63 12.11 -7.17
N PRO A 136 -9.86 11.59 -7.37
CA PRO A 136 -11.09 12.30 -7.01
C PRO A 136 -11.35 12.41 -5.50
N LEU A 137 -10.51 11.84 -4.62
CA LEU A 137 -10.72 11.91 -3.18
C LEU A 137 -10.49 13.33 -2.65
N THR A 138 -11.59 14.06 -2.43
CA THR A 138 -11.58 15.37 -1.80
C THR A 138 -11.56 15.27 -0.28
N ALA A 139 -10.82 16.17 0.39
CA ALA A 139 -10.91 16.28 1.84
C ALA A 139 -12.36 16.61 2.26
N PRO A 140 -12.93 15.92 3.27
CA PRO A 140 -14.23 16.30 3.79
C PRO A 140 -14.17 17.74 4.31
N ARG A 141 -15.11 18.58 3.88
CA ARG A 141 -15.26 19.94 4.41
C ARG A 141 -15.61 19.82 5.89
N VAL A 142 -14.74 20.32 6.75
CA VAL A 142 -14.95 20.41 8.20
C VAL A 142 -16.02 21.47 8.46
#